data_AF-A0A3D0LCK7-F1
#
_entry.id   AF-A0A3D0LCK7-F1
#
_cell.length_a   1.000
_cell.length_b   1.000
_cell.length_c   1.000
_cell.angle_alpha   90.00
_cell.angle_beta   90.00
_cell.angle_gamma   90.00
#
_symmetry.space_group_name_H-M   'P 1'
#
loop_
_entity.id
_entity.type
_entity.pdbx_description
1 polymer ?
#
loop_
_entity_poly.entity_id
_entity_poly.type
_entity_poly.pdbx_seq_one_letter_code
_entity_poly.pdbx_strand_id
1 'polypeptide(L)' 'DFMVSEEDSKPYVLEINAVPGLKRYSLMPKAAELAGIVYEDMIEDILYAALDNNAE' A
#
# COMPACT_ATOMS: atom_id res chain seq x y z
N ASP A 1 5.67 -0.59 -7.60
CA ASP A 1 6.25 0.69 -8.07
C ASP A 1 6.34 0.72 -9.58
N PHE A 2 6.14 1.89 -10.18
CA PHE A 2 6.01 2.04 -11.62
C PHE A 2 6.79 3.26 -12.13
N MET A 3 7.28 3.16 -13.35
CA MET A 3 7.69 4.32 -14.16
C MET A 3 6.71 4.48 -15.32
N VAL A 4 6.38 5.71 -15.67
CA VAL A 4 5.50 6.04 -16.79
C VAL A 4 6.35 6.66 -17.89
N SER A 5 6.29 6.10 -19.09
CA SER A 5 7.00 6.63 -20.26
C SER A 5 6.42 7.98 -20.67
N GLU A 6 7.29 8.95 -20.94
CA GLU A 6 6.87 10.31 -21.35
C GLU A 6 6.31 10.35 -22.78
N GLU A 7 6.74 9.44 -23.66
CA GLU A 7 6.35 9.44 -25.07
C GLU A 7 4.90 8.95 -25.28
N ASP A 8 4.52 7.88 -24.58
CA ASP A 8 3.27 7.16 -24.81
C ASP A 8 2.42 6.97 -23.53
N SER A 9 2.83 7.55 -22.40
CA SER A 9 2.18 7.39 -21.09
C SER A 9 2.03 5.95 -20.63
N LYS A 10 2.81 5.01 -21.19
CA LYS A 10 2.72 3.60 -20.83
C LYS A 10 3.39 3.35 -19.48
N PRO A 11 2.70 2.70 -18.51
CA PRO A 11 3.30 2.33 -17.24
C PRO A 11 4.11 1.04 -17.37
N TYR A 12 5.27 1.01 -16.71
CA TYR A 12 6.15 -0.14 -16.59
C TYR A 12 6.28 -0.51 -15.11
N VAL A 13 5.98 -1.77 -14.79
CA VAL A 13 6.14 -2.30 -13.42
C VAL A 13 7.61 -2.52 -13.16
N LEU A 14 8.13 -1.93 -12.09
CA LEU A 14 9.52 -2.15 -11.67
C LEU A 14 9.60 -3.28 -10.65
N GLU A 15 8.76 -3.20 -9.63
CA GLU A 15 8.77 -4.14 -8.51
C GLU A 15 7.42 -4.16 -7.77
N ILE A 16 7.24 -5.21 -6.98
CA ILE A 16 6.15 -5.36 -6.02
C ILE A 16 6.76 -5.42 -4.62
N ASN A 17 6.48 -4.39 -3.80
CA ASN A 17 6.93 -4.32 -2.42
C ASN A 17 5.96 -5.07 -1.51
N ALA A 18 6.22 -6.36 -1.25
CA ALA A 18 5.39 -7.19 -0.37
C ALA A 18 5.39 -6.69 1.09
N VAL A 19 6.44 -6.01 1.51
CA VAL A 19 6.54 -5.35 2.83
C VAL A 19 6.85 -3.86 2.61
N PRO A 20 5.82 -3.02 2.39
CA PRO A 20 6.03 -1.60 2.19
C PRO A 20 6.45 -0.90 3.49
N GLY A 21 6.96 0.32 3.38
CA GLY A 21 7.16 1.18 4.55
C GLY A 21 5.83 1.55 5.19
N LEU A 22 5.70 1.34 6.51
CA LEU A 22 4.48 1.60 7.28
C LEU A 22 4.59 2.77 8.26
N LYS A 23 5.67 3.56 8.24
CA LYS A 23 5.73 4.76 9.08
C LYS A 23 4.71 5.78 8.57
N ARG A 24 4.12 6.62 9.43
CA ARG A 24 3.10 7.62 9.02
C ARG A 24 3.48 8.48 7.82
N TYR A 25 4.78 8.74 7.62
CA TYR A 25 5.28 9.51 6.48
C TYR A 25 5.62 8.69 5.23
N SER A 26 5.50 7.36 5.27
CA SER A 26 5.65 6.43 4.15
C SER A 26 4.48 6.53 3.17
N LEU A 27 4.69 6.05 1.94
CA LEU A 27 3.72 6.20 0.85
C LEU A 27 2.41 5.43 1.09
N MET A 28 2.48 4.21 1.61
CA MET A 28 1.30 3.37 1.82
C MET A 28 0.35 4.00 2.88
N PRO A 29 0.83 4.42 4.07
CA PRO A 29 0.03 5.18 5.03
C PRO A 29 -0.57 6.47 4.48
N LYS A 30 0.20 7.24 3.69
CA LYS A 30 -0.30 8.47 3.05
C LYS A 30 -1.38 8.20 2.02
N ALA A 31 -1.27 7.11 1.26
CA ALA A 31 -2.28 6.73 0.28
C ALA A 31 -3.60 6.32 0.97
N ALA A 32 -3.52 5.61 2.10
CA ALA A 32 -4.69 5.28 2.91
C ALA A 32 -5.38 6.54 3.45
N GLU A 33 -4.61 7.50 3.99
CA GLU A 33 -5.14 8.78 4.47
C GLU A 33 -5.85 9.57 3.36
N LEU A 34 -5.25 9.65 2.16
CA LEU A 34 -5.89 10.27 0.99
C LEU A 34 -7.17 9.56 0.53
N ALA A 35 -7.29 8.26 0.81
CA ALA A 35 -8.49 7.47 0.57
C ALA A 35 -9.52 7.59 1.72
N GLY A 36 -9.24 8.39 2.75
CA GLY A 36 -10.12 8.59 3.91
C GLY A 36 -9.99 7.54 5.00
N ILE A 37 -8.97 6.67 4.94
CA ILE A 37 -8.69 5.66 5.94
C ILE A 37 -7.64 6.23 6.91
N VAL A 38 -7.98 6.34 8.19
CA VAL A 38 -7.03 6.82 9.19
C VAL A 38 -5.94 5.78 9.46
N TYR A 39 -4.76 6.24 9.89
CA TYR A 39 -3.58 5.39 10.03
C TYR A 39 -3.82 4.19 10.96
N GLU A 40 -4.49 4.41 12.09
CA GLU A 40 -4.81 3.39 13.07
C GLU A 40 -5.70 2.30 12.46
N ASP A 41 -6.80 2.68 11.80
CA ASP A 41 -7.72 1.76 11.13
C ASP A 41 -7.00 0.93 10.06
N MET A 42 -6.13 1.55 9.26
CA MET A 42 -5.33 0.83 8.25
C MET A 42 -4.41 -0.24 8.88
N ILE A 43 -3.84 0.05 10.06
CA ILE A 43 -3.02 -0.94 10.78
C ILE A 43 -3.89 -2.08 11.31
N GLU A 44 -5.08 -1.76 11.85
CA GLU A 44 -6.05 -2.77 12.29
C GLU A 44 -6.49 -3.67 11.14
N ASP A 45 -6.81 -3.12 9.97
CA ASP A 45 -7.19 -3.87 8.78
C ASP A 45 -6.12 -4.89 8.36
N ILE A 46 -4.83 -4.51 8.42
CA ILE A 46 -3.71 -5.42 8.14
C ILE A 46 -3.68 -6.57 9.15
N LEU A 47 -3.91 -6.28 10.43
CA LEU A 47 -3.91 -7.29 11.49
C LEU A 47 -5.09 -8.25 11.34
N TYR A 48 -6.29 -7.74 11.09
CA TYR A 48 -7.48 -8.57 10.85
C TYR A 48 -7.30 -9.46 9.61
N ALA A 49 -6.82 -8.90 8.50
CA ALA A 49 -6.53 -9.69 7.30
C ALA A 49 -5.49 -10.78 7.54
N ALA A 50 -4.46 -10.51 8.38
CA ALA A 50 -3.48 -11.52 8.75
C ALA A 50 -4.09 -12.63 9.62
N LEU A 51 -4.99 -12.30 10.56
CA LEU A 51 -5.66 -13.28 11.41
C LEU A 51 -6.63 -14.16 10.60
N ASP A 52 -7.42 -13.55 9.71
CA ASP A 52 -8.37 -14.27 8.84
C ASP A 52 -7.63 -15.27 7.93
N ASN A 53 -6.49 -14.88 7.36
CA ASN A 53 -5.65 -15.76 6.55
C ASN A 53 -5.05 -16.95 7.32
N ASN A 54 -4.98 -16.89 8.65
CA ASN A 54 -4.45 -17.96 9.51
C ASN A 54 -5.56 -18.77 10.20
N ALA A 55 -6.83 -18.50 9.91
CA ALA A 55 -7.97 -19.20 10.49
C ALA A 55 -8.37 -20.48 9.73
N GLU A 56 -7.59 -20.88 8.72
CA GLU A 56 -7.70 -22.17 8.01
C GLU A 56 -6.80 -23.27 8.60
#